data_AF-A0A955DIT1-F1
#
_entry.id   AF-A0A955DIT1-F1
#
_cell.length_a   1.000
_cell.length_b   1.000
_cell.length_c   1.000
_cell.angle_alpha   90.00
_cell.angle_beta   90.00
_cell.angle_gamma   90.00
#
_symmetry.space_group_name_H-M   'P 1'
#
loop_
_entity.id
_entity.type
_entity.pdbx_description
1 polymer ?
#
loop_
_entity_poly.entity_id
_entity_poly.type
_entity_poly.pdbx_seq_one_letter_code
_entity_poly.pdbx_strand_id
1 'polypeptide(L)'
;MTNADADKGERHGVALGPMTFVPELRVAGTQDPWAHRKGEPRVFALLWAVYLLVAAVLTVFSVRALGYPRTSQFVFGGLSMLTLALVGIMLLWPALRLCQAKPALPTTSALLDLAVVLLPVHAIVWPLSMLTGWPWTVTVGLLLLVTGWGMVAAGVIAITVQQTQRGGVHASRLLAIIVLLVLCIAPPAFRVLAMQAGHWAPSLVDLASPLSAPWALALAPEGYFPVMTRQGWLASIVPVGIGSLLLVVSGLVARFSPHDEATQSPSLLGGR
;
A
#
# COMPACT_ATOMS: atom_id res chain seq x y z
N MET A 1 -15.58 9.89 59.52
CA MET A 1 -16.41 8.71 59.16
C MET A 1 -17.64 9.25 58.46
N THR A 2 -17.60 9.35 57.14
CA THR A 2 -18.67 9.91 56.30
C THR A 2 -18.86 8.98 55.11
N ASN A 3 -20.12 8.57 54.92
CA ASN A 3 -20.58 7.56 53.99
C ASN A 3 -20.12 7.85 52.55
N ALA A 4 -19.33 6.94 51.99
CA ALA A 4 -18.96 6.91 50.57
C ALA A 4 -19.48 5.62 49.90
N ASP A 5 -20.66 5.16 50.30
CA ASP A 5 -21.42 4.12 49.61
C ASP A 5 -22.24 4.75 48.47
N ALA A 6 -21.52 5.33 47.50
CA ALA A 6 -22.11 5.81 46.26
C ALA A 6 -22.35 4.62 45.32
N ASP A 7 -23.57 4.09 45.41
CA ASP A 7 -24.39 3.58 44.32
C ASP A 7 -23.63 3.03 43.10
N LYS A 8 -23.22 1.76 43.19
CA LYS A 8 -22.84 0.95 42.02
C LYS A 8 -24.12 0.61 41.24
N GLY A 9 -24.63 1.58 40.49
CA GLY A 9 -25.75 1.37 39.57
C GLY A 9 -25.42 0.22 38.61
N GLU A 10 -26.05 -0.93 38.83
CA GLU A 10 -25.97 -2.10 37.97
C GLU A 10 -26.49 -1.72 36.58
N ARG A 11 -25.57 -1.48 35.66
CA ARG A 11 -25.90 -1.17 34.26
C ARG A 11 -26.43 -2.43 33.59
N HIS A 12 -27.75 -2.59 33.61
CA HIS A 12 -28.46 -3.64 32.91
C HIS A 12 -28.32 -3.41 31.39
N GLY A 13 -27.39 -4.14 30.76
CA GLY A 13 -27.34 -4.26 29.31
C GLY A 13 -28.61 -4.95 28.82
N VAL A 14 -29.20 -4.44 27.73
CA VAL A 14 -30.37 -5.07 27.12
C VAL A 14 -29.88 -6.30 26.35
N ALA A 15 -30.01 -7.48 26.95
CA ALA A 15 -29.74 -8.75 26.30
C ALA A 15 -30.89 -9.10 25.35
N LEU A 16 -30.61 -9.15 24.04
CA LEU A 16 -31.53 -9.64 23.01
C LEU A 16 -30.99 -10.97 22.49
N GLY A 17 -31.33 -12.06 23.19
CA GLY A 17 -30.84 -13.40 22.87
C GLY A 17 -29.35 -13.60 23.23
N PRO A 18 -28.60 -14.46 22.52
CA PRO A 18 -27.17 -14.68 22.80
C PRO A 18 -26.29 -13.49 22.42
N MET A 19 -26.85 -12.47 21.75
CA MET A 19 -26.16 -11.22 21.45
C MET A 19 -26.47 -10.20 22.55
N THR A 20 -25.50 -9.95 23.42
CA THR A 20 -25.48 -8.72 24.22
C THR A 20 -25.11 -7.57 23.29
N PHE A 21 -26.12 -6.86 22.80
CA PHE A 21 -25.90 -5.51 22.33
C PHE A 21 -25.51 -4.71 23.55
N VAL A 22 -24.23 -4.36 23.64
CA VAL A 22 -23.80 -3.25 24.46
C VAL A 22 -24.20 -2.03 23.63
N PRO A 23 -25.36 -1.37 23.89
CA PRO A 23 -25.54 -0.05 23.35
C PRO A 23 -24.32 0.72 23.83
N GLU A 24 -23.46 1.12 22.90
CA GLU A 24 -22.56 2.22 23.17
C GLU A 24 -23.49 3.40 23.46
N LEU A 25 -23.88 3.52 24.73
CA LEU A 25 -24.43 4.72 25.31
C LEU A 25 -23.34 5.76 25.01
N ARG A 26 -23.51 6.42 23.86
CA ARG A 26 -22.88 7.71 23.59
C ARG A 26 -23.27 8.54 24.79
N VAL A 27 -22.37 8.65 25.76
CA VAL A 27 -22.46 9.72 26.72
C VAL A 27 -22.41 10.97 25.86
N ALA A 28 -23.56 11.63 25.71
CA ALA A 28 -23.70 12.83 24.91
C ALA A 28 -22.71 13.86 25.49
N GLY A 29 -21.55 14.01 24.86
CA GLY A 29 -20.45 14.86 25.35
C GLY A 29 -19.05 14.26 25.21
N THR A 30 -18.88 12.94 25.25
CA THR A 30 -17.57 12.30 25.03
C THR A 30 -17.58 11.58 23.69
N GLN A 31 -17.05 12.22 22.64
CA GLN A 31 -16.71 11.52 21.40
C GLN A 31 -15.81 10.35 21.77
N ASP A 32 -16.24 9.11 21.52
CA ASP A 32 -15.36 7.94 21.68
C ASP A 32 -14.14 8.18 20.79
N PRO A 33 -12.95 8.44 21.37
CA PRO A 33 -11.76 8.72 20.59
C PRO A 33 -11.29 7.50 19.78
N TRP A 34 -11.96 6.35 19.93
CA TRP A 34 -11.68 5.10 19.26
C TRP A 34 -12.75 4.69 18.22
N ALA A 35 -13.86 5.43 18.12
CA ALA A 35 -14.94 5.10 17.18
C ALA A 35 -14.50 5.18 15.70
N HIS A 36 -13.57 6.08 15.37
CA HIS A 36 -12.98 6.15 14.03
C HIS A 36 -11.95 5.03 13.75
N ARG A 37 -11.51 4.28 14.78
CA ARG A 37 -10.42 3.29 14.68
C ARG A 37 -10.89 1.85 14.45
N LYS A 38 -12.17 1.53 14.68
CA LYS A 38 -12.68 0.14 14.66
C LYS A 38 -12.71 -0.52 13.28
N GLY A 39 -12.63 0.25 12.19
CA GLY A 39 -12.69 -0.29 10.82
C GLY A 39 -11.34 -0.47 10.10
N GLU A 40 -10.25 0.11 10.62
CA GLU A 40 -9.21 0.63 9.72
C GLU A 40 -8.25 -0.38 9.06
N PRO A 41 -7.99 -1.61 9.53
CA PRO A 41 -7.30 -2.60 8.70
C PRO A 41 -8.27 -3.49 7.89
N ARG A 42 -9.46 -3.78 8.42
CA ARG A 42 -10.36 -4.82 7.86
C ARG A 42 -11.06 -4.36 6.59
N VAL A 43 -11.62 -3.14 6.61
CA VAL A 43 -12.32 -2.59 5.43
C VAL A 43 -11.34 -2.37 4.29
N PHE A 44 -10.13 -1.88 4.59
CA PHE A 44 -9.07 -1.73 3.60
C PHE A 44 -8.67 -3.08 2.99
N ALA A 45 -8.43 -4.10 3.82
CA ALA A 45 -8.11 -5.44 3.33
C ALA A 45 -9.24 -6.03 2.45
N LEU A 46 -10.51 -5.82 2.83
CA LEU A 46 -11.65 -6.25 2.03
C LEU A 46 -11.70 -5.54 0.67
N LEU A 47 -11.60 -4.21 0.64
CA LEU A 47 -11.58 -3.44 -0.61
C LEU A 47 -10.38 -3.82 -1.49
N TRP A 48 -9.23 -4.07 -0.88
CA TRP A 48 -8.04 -4.55 -1.57
C TRP A 48 -8.25 -5.94 -2.19
N ALA A 49 -8.86 -6.86 -1.45
CA ALA A 49 -9.19 -8.19 -1.97
C ALA A 49 -10.19 -8.13 -3.13
N VAL A 50 -11.24 -7.28 -3.02
CA VAL A 50 -12.19 -7.04 -4.11
C VAL A 50 -11.50 -6.44 -5.34
N TYR A 51 -10.61 -5.47 -5.14
CA TYR A 51 -9.83 -4.87 -6.21
C TYR A 51 -8.98 -5.93 -6.95
N LEU A 52 -8.23 -6.74 -6.21
CA LEU A 52 -7.41 -7.81 -6.79
C LEU A 52 -8.26 -8.90 -7.48
N LEU A 53 -9.43 -9.22 -6.93
CA LEU A 53 -10.37 -10.15 -7.57
C LEU A 53 -10.86 -9.60 -8.91
N VAL A 54 -11.29 -8.34 -8.97
CA VAL A 54 -11.71 -7.68 -10.21
C VAL A 54 -10.56 -7.63 -11.22
N ALA A 55 -9.35 -7.27 -10.77
CA ALA A 55 -8.16 -7.27 -11.61
C ALA A 55 -7.87 -8.67 -12.19
N ALA A 56 -7.96 -9.72 -11.37
CA ALA A 56 -7.76 -11.11 -11.80
C ALA A 56 -8.81 -11.58 -12.81
N VAL A 57 -10.08 -11.19 -12.60
CA VAL A 57 -11.17 -11.45 -13.54
C VAL A 57 -10.89 -10.80 -14.88
N LEU A 58 -10.58 -9.50 -14.88
CA LEU A 58 -10.36 -8.73 -16.11
C LEU A 58 -9.14 -9.18 -16.91
N THR A 59 -8.11 -9.71 -16.24
CA THR A 59 -6.83 -10.04 -16.87
C THR A 59 -6.66 -11.54 -17.11
N VAL A 60 -6.50 -12.32 -16.04
CA VAL A 60 -6.15 -13.75 -16.12
C VAL A 60 -7.35 -14.61 -16.51
N PHE A 61 -8.54 -14.36 -15.95
CA PHE A 61 -9.71 -15.18 -16.27
C PHE A 61 -10.32 -14.84 -17.64
N SER A 62 -10.25 -13.57 -18.07
CA SER A 62 -10.65 -13.16 -19.43
C SER A 62 -9.89 -13.88 -20.54
N VAL A 63 -8.64 -14.32 -20.31
CA VAL A 63 -7.84 -15.05 -21.32
C VAL A 63 -8.58 -16.31 -21.82
N ARG A 64 -9.33 -17.00 -20.94
CA ARG A 64 -10.05 -18.23 -21.30
C ARG A 64 -11.21 -17.99 -22.25
N ALA A 65 -11.74 -16.76 -22.32
CA ALA A 65 -12.81 -16.41 -23.24
C ALA A 65 -12.33 -16.32 -24.70
N LEU A 66 -11.02 -16.27 -24.95
CA LEU A 66 -10.42 -16.08 -26.28
C LEU A 66 -10.08 -17.39 -27.02
N GLY A 67 -10.62 -18.53 -26.57
CA GLY A 67 -10.45 -19.84 -27.22
C GLY A 67 -9.43 -20.75 -26.51
N TYR A 68 -8.65 -21.51 -27.29
CA TYR A 68 -7.70 -22.48 -26.73
C TYR A 68 -6.56 -21.76 -25.99
N PRO A 69 -6.40 -21.97 -24.67
CA PRO A 69 -5.46 -21.21 -23.87
C PRO A 69 -4.02 -21.54 -24.27
N ARG A 70 -3.26 -20.50 -24.66
CA ARG A 70 -1.82 -20.58 -24.96
C ARG A 70 -1.01 -19.92 -23.86
N THR A 71 0.19 -20.43 -23.58
CA THR A 71 1.11 -19.87 -22.57
C THR A 71 1.37 -18.38 -22.78
N SER A 72 1.50 -17.93 -24.03
CA SER A 72 1.69 -16.51 -24.35
C SER A 72 0.54 -15.63 -23.86
N GLN A 73 -0.71 -16.12 -23.92
CA GLN A 73 -1.87 -15.36 -23.43
C GLN A 73 -1.83 -15.22 -21.90
N PHE A 74 -1.39 -16.27 -21.18
CA PHE A 74 -1.20 -16.19 -19.73
C PHE A 74 -0.06 -15.25 -19.34
N VAL A 75 1.01 -15.17 -20.13
CA VAL A 75 2.10 -14.19 -19.90
C VAL A 75 1.55 -12.76 -19.94
N PHE A 76 0.80 -12.43 -20.98
CA PHE A 76 0.17 -11.10 -21.09
C PHE A 76 -0.83 -10.86 -19.96
N GLY A 77 -1.70 -11.83 -19.66
CA GLY A 77 -2.67 -11.73 -18.54
C GLY A 77 -1.98 -11.54 -17.19
N GLY A 78 -0.91 -12.28 -16.92
CA GLY A 78 -0.11 -12.17 -15.69
C GLY A 78 0.60 -10.83 -15.56
N LEU A 79 1.16 -10.29 -16.66
CA LEU A 79 1.76 -8.97 -16.69
C LEU A 79 0.73 -7.85 -16.49
N SER A 80 -0.43 -7.93 -17.14
CA SER A 80 -1.53 -7.00 -16.90
C SER A 80 -2.00 -7.05 -15.44
N MET A 81 -2.10 -8.24 -14.85
CA MET A 81 -2.45 -8.41 -13.43
C MET A 81 -1.43 -7.75 -12.51
N LEU A 82 -0.13 -7.97 -12.75
CA LEU A 82 0.95 -7.33 -12.00
C LEU A 82 0.94 -5.80 -12.14
N THR A 83 0.70 -5.29 -13.35
CA THR A 83 0.57 -3.84 -13.57
C THR A 83 -0.60 -3.26 -12.78
N LEU A 84 -1.78 -3.91 -12.80
CA LEU A 84 -2.92 -3.47 -11.99
C LEU A 84 -2.60 -3.53 -10.49
N ALA A 85 -1.99 -4.62 -9.99
CA ALA A 85 -1.56 -4.70 -8.60
C ALA A 85 -0.61 -3.54 -8.23
N LEU A 86 0.33 -3.18 -9.10
CA LEU A 86 1.26 -2.06 -8.90
C LEU A 86 0.58 -0.69 -8.98
N VAL A 87 -0.44 -0.50 -9.80
CA VAL A 87 -1.31 0.70 -9.75
C VAL A 87 -2.00 0.80 -8.39
N GLY A 88 -2.52 -0.32 -7.90
CA GLY A 88 -3.10 -0.43 -6.56
C GLY A 88 -2.13 -0.03 -5.45
N ILE A 89 -0.92 -0.60 -5.49
CA ILE A 89 0.16 -0.35 -4.52
C ILE A 89 0.68 1.09 -4.57
N MET A 90 0.97 1.61 -5.75
CA MET A 90 1.69 2.87 -5.91
C MET A 90 0.79 4.10 -5.93
N LEU A 91 -0.48 3.96 -6.32
CA LEU A 91 -1.38 5.08 -6.50
C LEU A 91 -2.61 4.98 -5.58
N LEU A 92 -3.36 3.89 -5.66
CA LEU A 92 -4.64 3.79 -4.96
C LEU A 92 -4.46 3.75 -3.43
N TRP A 93 -3.58 2.88 -2.94
CA TRP A 93 -3.32 2.75 -1.51
C TRP A 93 -2.76 4.06 -0.89
N PRO A 94 -1.70 4.69 -1.45
CA PRO A 94 -1.21 5.97 -0.94
C PRO A 94 -2.25 7.08 -0.98
N ALA A 95 -3.03 7.19 -2.06
CA ALA A 95 -4.10 8.19 -2.14
C ALA A 95 -5.15 7.99 -1.04
N LEU A 96 -5.65 6.76 -0.87
CA LEU A 96 -6.60 6.42 0.19
C LEU A 96 -6.02 6.73 1.58
N ARG A 97 -4.77 6.32 1.84
CA ARG A 97 -4.15 6.49 3.16
C ARG A 97 -3.88 7.96 3.50
N LEU A 98 -3.46 8.76 2.51
CA LEU A 98 -3.23 10.18 2.70
C LEU A 98 -4.54 10.99 2.82
N CYS A 99 -5.68 10.45 2.37
CA CYS A 99 -7.00 11.05 2.57
C CYS A 99 -7.61 10.74 3.95
N GLN A 100 -7.11 9.73 4.67
CA GLN A 100 -7.62 9.32 5.99
C GLN A 100 -7.12 10.23 7.14
N ALA A 101 -7.70 10.00 8.32
CA ALA A 101 -7.27 10.62 9.57
C ALA A 101 -5.82 10.20 9.90
N LYS A 102 -5.09 11.07 10.61
CA LYS A 102 -3.66 10.85 10.90
C LYS A 102 -3.51 9.77 11.99
N PRO A 103 -2.87 8.62 11.72
CA PRO A 103 -2.62 7.60 12.74
C PRO A 103 -1.60 8.08 13.78
N ALA A 104 -1.75 7.65 15.04
CA ALA A 104 -0.80 8.03 16.11
C ALA A 104 0.63 7.54 15.86
N LEU A 105 0.79 6.40 15.19
CA LEU A 105 2.09 5.80 14.82
C LEU A 105 2.16 5.63 13.29
N PRO A 106 2.59 6.67 12.55
CA PRO A 106 2.57 6.67 11.07
C PRO A 106 3.37 5.51 10.46
N THR A 107 4.60 5.28 10.93
CA THR A 107 5.50 4.25 10.38
C THR A 107 4.98 2.84 10.62
N THR A 108 4.59 2.52 11.87
CA THR A 108 4.02 1.21 12.20
C THR A 108 2.76 0.93 11.40
N SER A 109 1.91 1.95 11.25
CA SER A 109 0.70 1.80 10.45
C SER A 109 0.99 1.56 8.97
N ALA A 110 1.94 2.28 8.38
CA ALA A 110 2.32 2.07 6.98
C ALA A 110 2.92 0.66 6.75
N LEU A 111 3.64 0.11 7.73
CA LEU A 111 4.16 -1.26 7.68
C LEU A 111 3.05 -2.33 7.75
N LEU A 112 2.03 -2.11 8.60
CA LEU A 112 0.87 -3.00 8.67
C LEU A 112 0.09 -2.98 7.35
N ASP A 113 -0.16 -1.79 6.81
CA ASP A 113 -0.81 -1.62 5.51
C ASP A 113 0.02 -2.29 4.39
N LEU A 114 1.35 -2.15 4.40
CA LEU A 114 2.24 -2.80 3.45
C LEU A 114 2.10 -4.33 3.49
N ALA A 115 2.01 -4.93 4.68
CA ALA A 115 1.81 -6.37 4.82
C ALA A 115 0.44 -6.81 4.27
N VAL A 116 -0.62 -6.03 4.55
CA VAL A 116 -1.98 -6.27 4.04
C VAL A 116 -2.02 -6.20 2.51
N VAL A 117 -1.24 -5.30 1.90
CA VAL A 117 -1.19 -5.12 0.46
C VAL A 117 -0.33 -6.20 -0.22
N LEU A 118 0.87 -6.48 0.31
CA LEU A 118 1.83 -7.38 -0.33
C LEU A 118 1.47 -8.86 -0.20
N LEU A 119 0.91 -9.29 0.94
CA LEU A 119 0.63 -10.71 1.17
C LEU A 119 -0.31 -11.31 0.09
N PRO A 120 -1.46 -10.69 -0.25
CA PRO A 120 -2.29 -11.16 -1.36
C PRO A 120 -1.59 -11.12 -2.71
N VAL A 121 -0.77 -10.10 -2.98
CA VAL A 121 -0.06 -9.99 -4.26
C VAL A 121 0.96 -11.12 -4.40
N HIS A 122 1.75 -11.41 -3.36
CA HIS A 122 2.68 -12.55 -3.35
C HIS A 122 1.95 -13.86 -3.58
N ALA A 123 0.79 -14.06 -2.93
CA ALA A 123 -0.04 -15.25 -3.13
C ALA A 123 -0.55 -15.41 -4.57
N ILE A 124 -0.68 -14.31 -5.34
CA ILE A 124 -1.07 -14.33 -6.75
C ILE A 124 0.13 -14.58 -7.68
N VAL A 125 1.30 -14.01 -7.37
CA VAL A 125 2.49 -14.16 -8.22
C VAL A 125 3.01 -15.60 -8.26
N TRP A 126 2.94 -16.32 -7.14
CA TRP A 126 3.40 -17.72 -7.07
C TRP A 126 2.70 -18.66 -8.08
N PRO A 127 1.36 -18.78 -8.12
CA PRO A 127 0.69 -19.60 -9.11
C PRO A 127 0.82 -19.02 -10.53
N LEU A 128 0.97 -17.70 -10.68
CA LEU A 128 1.20 -17.11 -12.00
C LEU A 128 2.49 -17.62 -12.65
N SER A 129 3.57 -17.82 -11.90
CA SER A 129 4.82 -18.36 -12.46
C SER A 129 4.65 -19.76 -13.07
N MET A 130 3.80 -20.59 -12.46
CA MET A 130 3.46 -21.92 -12.98
C MET A 130 2.64 -21.83 -14.27
N LEU A 131 1.73 -20.85 -14.38
CA LEU A 131 0.89 -20.65 -15.56
C LEU A 131 1.64 -20.03 -16.74
N THR A 132 2.56 -19.11 -16.46
CA THR A 132 3.35 -18.40 -17.48
C THR A 132 4.60 -19.16 -17.91
N GLY A 133 5.04 -20.15 -17.12
CA GLY A 133 6.30 -20.85 -17.35
C GLY A 133 7.53 -19.98 -17.09
N TRP A 134 7.40 -18.94 -16.26
CA TRP A 134 8.53 -18.06 -15.95
C TRP A 134 9.61 -18.81 -15.16
N PRO A 135 10.89 -18.64 -15.51
CA PRO A 135 11.98 -19.11 -14.68
C PRO A 135 11.92 -18.50 -13.28
N TRP A 136 12.44 -19.25 -12.31
CA TRP A 136 12.47 -18.83 -10.91
C TRP A 136 13.14 -17.46 -10.72
N THR A 137 14.20 -17.18 -11.48
CA THR A 137 14.93 -15.90 -11.42
C THR A 137 14.05 -14.70 -11.78
N VAL A 138 13.21 -14.83 -12.80
CA VAL A 138 12.24 -13.78 -13.19
C VAL A 138 11.16 -13.64 -12.13
N THR A 139 10.63 -14.75 -11.62
CA THR A 139 9.59 -14.75 -10.56
C THR A 139 10.07 -14.04 -9.30
N VAL A 140 11.26 -14.38 -8.80
CA VAL A 140 11.87 -13.72 -7.63
C VAL A 140 12.16 -12.25 -7.93
N GLY A 141 12.65 -11.93 -9.14
CA GLY A 141 12.86 -10.57 -9.58
C GLY A 141 11.57 -9.72 -9.52
N LEU A 142 10.47 -10.25 -10.04
CA LEU A 142 9.15 -9.59 -10.00
C LEU A 142 8.64 -9.41 -8.56
N LEU A 143 8.82 -10.41 -7.68
CA LEU A 143 8.46 -10.30 -6.27
C LEU A 143 9.28 -9.21 -5.54
N LEU A 144 10.59 -9.14 -5.79
CA LEU A 144 11.46 -8.10 -5.25
C LEU A 144 11.08 -6.73 -5.77
N LEU A 145 10.82 -6.60 -7.07
CA LEU A 145 10.37 -5.36 -7.69
C LEU A 145 9.09 -4.85 -7.04
N VAL A 146 8.06 -5.69 -6.94
CA VAL A 146 6.76 -5.33 -6.32
C VAL A 146 6.94 -4.97 -4.85
N THR A 147 7.73 -5.75 -4.11
CA THR A 147 8.01 -5.48 -2.69
C THR A 147 8.74 -4.17 -2.51
N GLY A 148 9.77 -3.92 -3.31
CA GLY A 148 10.57 -2.69 -3.24
C GLY A 148 9.75 -1.45 -3.51
N TRP A 149 8.93 -1.44 -4.57
CA TRP A 149 8.03 -0.32 -4.84
C TRP A 149 6.95 -0.16 -3.77
N GLY A 150 6.41 -1.25 -3.22
CA GLY A 150 5.54 -1.20 -2.05
C GLY A 150 6.20 -0.54 -0.84
N MET A 151 7.47 -0.85 -0.56
CA MET A 151 8.24 -0.22 0.52
C MET A 151 8.48 1.27 0.26
N VAL A 152 8.73 1.67 -1.00
CA VAL A 152 8.83 3.10 -1.37
C VAL A 152 7.51 3.82 -1.08
N ALA A 153 6.37 3.27 -1.52
CA ALA A 153 5.05 3.84 -1.24
C ALA A 153 4.78 3.94 0.28
N ALA A 154 5.09 2.90 1.05
CA ALA A 154 4.96 2.89 2.51
C ALA A 154 5.82 3.99 3.17
N GLY A 155 7.07 4.12 2.74
CA GLY A 155 8.00 5.14 3.23
C GLY A 155 7.51 6.56 2.94
N VAL A 156 7.02 6.81 1.72
CA VAL A 156 6.42 8.10 1.34
C VAL A 156 5.21 8.41 2.22
N ILE A 157 4.28 7.47 2.38
CA ILE A 157 3.10 7.64 3.26
C ILE A 157 3.54 8.01 4.69
N ALA A 158 4.48 7.24 5.26
CA ALA A 158 4.91 7.42 6.64
C ALA A 158 5.53 8.80 6.88
N ILE A 159 6.40 9.27 5.97
CA ILE A 159 7.01 10.60 6.03
C ILE A 159 5.96 11.70 5.88
N THR A 160 5.07 11.59 4.87
CA THR A 160 4.08 12.63 4.59
C THR A 160 3.05 12.78 5.72
N VAL A 161 2.59 11.67 6.30
CA VAL A 161 1.67 11.69 7.46
C VAL A 161 2.34 12.37 8.65
N GLN A 162 3.60 12.03 8.92
CA GLN A 162 4.39 12.60 10.01
C GLN A 162 4.64 14.11 9.83
N GLN A 163 4.97 14.55 8.61
CA GLN A 163 5.08 15.97 8.29
C GLN A 163 3.76 16.70 8.53
N THR A 164 2.63 16.10 8.12
CA THR A 164 1.30 16.70 8.35
C THR A 164 0.95 16.76 9.84
N GLN A 165 1.48 15.86 10.69
CA GLN A 165 1.26 15.91 12.15
C GLN A 165 1.97 17.10 12.80
N ARG A 166 3.15 17.47 12.29
CA ARG A 166 3.95 18.60 12.80
C ARG A 166 3.48 19.98 12.33
N GLY A 167 2.22 20.10 11.92
CA GLY A 167 1.68 21.34 11.33
C GLY A 167 2.05 21.55 9.85
N GLY A 168 2.58 20.53 9.17
CA GLY A 168 2.85 20.61 7.73
C GLY A 168 1.59 20.91 6.91
N VAL A 169 1.76 21.71 5.86
CA VAL A 169 0.68 22.16 4.96
C VAL A 169 0.05 20.97 4.24
N HIS A 170 -1.27 21.05 3.97
CA HIS A 170 -2.02 20.10 3.12
C HIS A 170 -1.34 19.82 1.76
N ALA A 171 -0.53 20.77 1.27
CA ALA A 171 0.27 20.65 0.05
C ALA A 171 1.23 19.44 0.05
N SER A 172 1.72 19.01 1.22
CA SER A 172 2.63 17.84 1.32
C SER A 172 1.98 16.54 0.86
N ARG A 173 0.68 16.35 1.12
CA ARG A 173 -0.09 15.17 0.70
C ARG A 173 -0.28 15.16 -0.81
N LEU A 174 -0.67 16.29 -1.38
CA LEU A 174 -0.85 16.44 -2.82
C LEU A 174 0.48 16.22 -3.55
N LEU A 175 1.57 16.81 -3.04
CA LEU A 175 2.90 16.63 -3.62
C LEU A 175 3.33 15.16 -3.62
N ALA A 176 3.11 14.43 -2.51
CA ALA A 176 3.42 13.00 -2.44
C ALA A 176 2.67 12.19 -3.50
N ILE A 177 1.37 12.45 -3.69
CA ILE A 177 0.55 11.80 -4.72
C ILE A 177 1.05 12.15 -6.12
N ILE A 178 1.37 13.41 -6.40
CA ILE A 178 1.91 13.85 -7.69
C ILE A 178 3.25 13.17 -7.97
N VAL A 179 4.14 13.09 -6.99
CA VAL A 179 5.45 12.43 -7.14
C VAL A 179 5.27 10.95 -7.47
N LEU A 180 4.41 10.23 -6.76
CA LEU A 180 4.12 8.81 -7.04
C LEU A 180 3.48 8.63 -8.43
N LEU A 181 2.59 9.54 -8.83
CA LEU A 181 1.95 9.54 -10.14
C LEU A 181 2.97 9.75 -11.27
N VAL A 182 3.83 10.76 -11.14
CA VAL A 182 4.90 11.07 -12.11
C VAL A 182 5.87 9.90 -12.20
N LEU A 183 6.27 9.32 -11.07
CA LEU A 183 7.15 8.16 -11.03
C LEU A 183 6.55 6.94 -11.77
N CYS A 184 5.24 6.73 -11.68
CA CYS A 184 4.55 5.65 -12.38
C CYS A 184 4.40 5.90 -13.89
N ILE A 185 4.00 7.13 -14.28
CA ILE A 185 3.55 7.46 -15.65
C ILE A 185 4.68 8.00 -16.53
N ALA A 186 5.65 8.74 -15.97
CA ALA A 186 6.65 9.42 -16.80
C ALA A 186 7.47 8.46 -17.67
N PRO A 187 7.97 7.30 -17.18
CA PRO A 187 8.72 6.39 -18.03
C PRO A 187 7.91 5.74 -19.18
N PRO A 188 6.70 5.16 -18.97
CA PRO A 188 5.91 4.66 -20.09
C PRO A 188 5.48 5.77 -21.05
N ALA A 189 5.16 6.96 -20.56
CA ALA A 189 4.84 8.11 -21.42
C ALA A 189 6.05 8.52 -22.28
N PHE A 190 7.24 8.61 -21.67
CA PHE A 190 8.49 8.90 -22.39
C PHE A 190 8.76 7.85 -23.48
N ARG A 191 8.56 6.57 -23.19
CA ARG A 191 8.71 5.50 -24.19
C ARG A 191 7.77 5.67 -25.38
N VAL A 192 6.50 5.96 -25.14
CA VAL A 192 5.52 6.21 -26.21
C VAL A 192 5.93 7.41 -27.06
N LEU A 193 6.35 8.51 -26.42
CA LEU A 193 6.82 9.71 -27.12
C LEU A 193 8.09 9.45 -27.94
N ALA A 194 9.06 8.70 -27.40
CA ALA A 194 10.27 8.32 -28.11
C ALA A 194 9.96 7.45 -29.35
N MET A 195 9.05 6.48 -29.21
CA MET A 195 8.59 5.65 -30.32
C MET A 195 7.92 6.47 -31.42
N GLN A 196 7.07 7.44 -31.06
CA GLN A 196 6.44 8.35 -32.02
C GLN A 196 7.46 9.25 -32.72
N ALA A 197 8.53 9.62 -32.05
CA ALA A 197 9.64 10.39 -32.61
C ALA A 197 10.62 9.55 -33.45
N GLY A 198 10.40 8.23 -33.60
CA GLY A 198 11.32 7.33 -34.30
C GLY A 198 12.63 7.05 -33.56
N HIS A 199 12.67 7.34 -32.25
CA HIS A 199 13.82 7.08 -31.39
C HIS A 199 13.65 5.78 -30.60
N TRP A 200 14.77 5.09 -30.37
CA TRP A 200 14.81 3.93 -29.50
C TRP A 200 14.97 4.39 -28.05
N ALA A 201 13.98 4.12 -27.20
CA ALA A 201 14.09 4.42 -25.78
C ALA A 201 15.11 3.48 -25.12
N PRO A 202 16.00 3.96 -24.23
CA PRO A 202 16.89 3.10 -23.48
C PRO A 202 16.10 2.12 -22.61
N SER A 203 16.53 0.85 -22.57
CA SER A 203 15.90 -0.20 -21.74
C SER A 203 15.82 0.16 -20.25
N LEU A 204 16.76 0.99 -19.77
CA LEU A 204 16.80 1.48 -18.40
C LEU A 204 15.58 2.35 -18.04
N VAL A 205 14.99 3.04 -19.02
CA VAL A 205 13.79 3.87 -18.77
C VAL A 205 12.62 2.98 -18.38
N ASP A 206 12.41 1.87 -19.09
CA ASP A 206 11.34 0.93 -18.76
C ASP A 206 11.52 0.29 -17.38
N LEU A 207 12.78 0.04 -16.99
CA LEU A 207 13.12 -0.52 -15.69
C LEU A 207 12.96 0.47 -14.52
N ALA A 208 12.89 1.77 -14.80
CA ALA A 208 12.80 2.81 -13.77
C ALA A 208 11.37 3.04 -13.23
N SER A 209 10.31 2.62 -13.94
CA SER A 209 8.93 2.75 -13.47
C SER A 209 8.39 1.43 -12.90
N PRO A 210 7.62 1.49 -11.80
CA PRO A 210 6.90 0.33 -11.29
C PRO A 210 5.94 -0.28 -12.33
N LEU A 211 5.38 0.51 -13.25
CA LEU A 211 4.36 0.00 -14.18
C LEU A 211 4.96 -0.69 -15.41
N SER A 212 6.09 -0.19 -15.92
CA SER A 212 6.77 -0.73 -17.10
C SER A 212 7.82 -1.79 -16.76
N ALA A 213 8.42 -1.76 -15.56
CA ALA A 213 9.49 -2.68 -15.19
C ALA A 213 9.05 -4.16 -15.25
N PRO A 214 7.85 -4.59 -14.80
CA PRO A 214 7.44 -5.99 -14.91
C PRO A 214 7.47 -6.51 -16.35
N TRP A 215 7.06 -5.67 -17.31
CA TRP A 215 7.06 -5.98 -18.73
C TRP A 215 8.49 -6.12 -19.26
N ALA A 216 9.37 -5.19 -18.92
CA ALA A 216 10.77 -5.25 -19.33
C ALA A 216 11.52 -6.47 -18.75
N LEU A 217 11.20 -6.87 -17.51
CA LEU A 217 11.80 -8.04 -16.86
C LEU A 217 11.30 -9.36 -17.42
N ALA A 218 10.00 -9.49 -17.66
CA ALA A 218 9.40 -10.75 -18.08
C ALA A 218 9.50 -11.02 -19.59
N LEU A 219 9.58 -9.96 -20.40
CA LEU A 219 9.67 -10.06 -21.87
C LEU A 219 11.12 -9.90 -22.38
N ALA A 220 12.13 -9.93 -21.50
CA ALA A 220 13.51 -9.64 -21.85
C ALA A 220 13.98 -10.48 -23.07
N PRO A 221 14.66 -9.87 -24.07
CA PRO A 221 14.77 -10.39 -25.43
C PRO A 221 15.91 -11.43 -25.64
N GLU A 222 16.54 -11.95 -24.58
CA GLU A 222 17.73 -12.79 -24.72
C GLU A 222 17.41 -14.28 -24.65
N GLY A 223 17.12 -14.87 -25.81
CA GLY A 223 17.12 -16.32 -26.02
C GLY A 223 15.76 -17.02 -25.89
N TYR A 224 15.79 -18.35 -25.94
CA TYR A 224 14.58 -19.20 -25.85
C TYR A 224 13.92 -19.17 -24.45
N PHE A 225 14.61 -18.66 -23.42
CA PHE A 225 14.12 -18.59 -22.04
C PHE A 225 14.44 -17.22 -21.42
N PRO A 226 13.47 -16.54 -20.77
CA PRO A 226 13.71 -15.24 -20.16
C PRO A 226 14.60 -15.37 -18.92
N VAL A 227 15.76 -14.70 -18.92
CA VAL A 227 16.71 -14.69 -17.79
C VAL A 227 16.82 -13.27 -17.24
N MET A 228 16.90 -13.17 -15.91
CA MET A 228 17.05 -11.90 -15.22
C MET A 228 18.45 -11.30 -15.47
N THR A 229 18.50 -10.20 -16.23
CA THR A 229 19.74 -9.49 -16.52
C THR A 229 20.28 -8.77 -15.26
N ARG A 230 21.56 -8.37 -15.28
CA ARG A 230 22.15 -7.56 -14.19
C ARG A 230 21.36 -6.27 -13.95
N GLN A 231 20.92 -5.60 -15.02
CA GLN A 231 20.10 -4.39 -14.93
C GLN A 231 18.73 -4.68 -14.29
N GLY A 232 18.13 -5.83 -14.61
CA GLY A 232 16.87 -6.24 -13.99
C GLY A 232 16.99 -6.46 -12.49
N TRP A 233 18.07 -7.12 -12.04
CA TRP A 233 18.34 -7.27 -10.61
C TRP A 233 18.51 -5.94 -9.89
N LEU A 234 19.28 -5.01 -10.48
CA LEU A 234 19.43 -3.66 -9.93
C LEU A 234 18.09 -2.92 -9.85
N ALA A 235 17.28 -2.97 -10.91
CA ALA A 235 15.96 -2.35 -10.94
C ALA A 235 15.01 -2.90 -9.87
N SER A 236 15.19 -4.16 -9.46
CA SER A 236 14.37 -4.80 -8.41
C SER A 236 14.90 -4.50 -7.01
N ILE A 237 16.22 -4.40 -6.82
CA ILE A 237 16.86 -4.18 -5.50
C ILE A 237 16.88 -2.70 -5.10
N VAL A 238 17.10 -1.79 -6.04
CA VAL A 238 17.21 -0.35 -5.75
C VAL A 238 15.96 0.20 -5.04
N PRO A 239 14.72 -0.09 -5.49
CA PRO A 239 13.52 0.34 -4.77
C PRO A 239 13.42 -0.23 -3.34
N VAL A 240 13.88 -1.46 -3.09
CA VAL A 240 13.93 -2.04 -1.73
C VAL A 240 14.86 -1.21 -0.83
N GLY A 241 16.04 -0.85 -1.34
CA GLY A 241 16.99 -0.01 -0.61
C GLY A 241 16.43 1.38 -0.30
N ILE A 242 15.83 2.04 -1.29
CA ILE A 242 15.19 3.36 -1.14
C ILE A 242 14.03 3.28 -0.14
N GLY A 243 13.11 2.33 -0.31
CA GLY A 243 11.96 2.16 0.58
C GLY A 243 12.36 1.87 2.03
N SER A 244 13.36 1.03 2.23
CA SER A 244 13.93 0.75 3.56
C SER A 244 14.49 2.01 4.21
N LEU A 245 15.27 2.80 3.45
CA LEU A 245 15.84 4.05 3.93
C LEU A 245 14.74 5.04 4.33
N LEU A 246 13.70 5.22 3.50
CA LEU A 246 12.57 6.11 3.81
C LEU A 246 11.84 5.69 5.10
N LEU A 247 11.62 4.39 5.30
CA LEU A 247 10.97 3.86 6.50
C LEU A 247 11.84 4.05 7.76
N VAL A 248 13.15 3.81 7.66
CA VAL A 248 14.10 4.06 8.76
C VAL A 248 14.13 5.55 9.12
N VAL A 249 14.24 6.42 8.12
CA VAL A 249 14.22 7.88 8.34
C VAL A 249 12.92 8.30 9.02
N SER A 250 11.76 7.83 8.55
CA SER A 250 10.47 8.11 9.20
C SER A 250 10.43 7.66 10.67
N GLY A 251 10.94 6.45 10.95
CA GLY A 251 11.01 5.91 12.30
C GLY A 251 11.93 6.69 13.23
N LEU A 252 13.11 7.12 12.74
CA LEU A 252 14.03 7.96 13.50
C LEU A 252 13.41 9.32 13.80
N VAL A 253 12.80 9.94 12.79
CA VAL A 253 12.11 11.23 12.92
C VAL A 253 10.97 11.14 13.96
N ALA A 254 10.30 9.98 14.07
CA ALA A 254 9.21 9.79 15.03
C ALA A 254 9.71 9.77 16.48
N ARG A 255 10.88 9.19 16.73
CA ARG A 255 11.46 9.08 18.07
C ARG A 255 11.92 10.42 18.64
N PHE A 256 12.37 11.33 17.78
CA PHE A 256 12.89 12.65 18.19
C PHE A 256 11.82 13.75 18.18
N SER A 257 10.58 13.43 17.84
CA SER A 257 9.49 14.39 18.06
C SER A 257 9.26 14.48 19.56
N PRO A 258 9.54 15.62 20.22
CA PRO A 258 9.18 15.79 21.62
C PRO A 258 7.68 15.52 21.71
N HIS A 259 7.29 14.50 22.47
CA HIS A 259 5.90 14.37 22.84
C HIS A 259 5.58 15.64 23.60
N ASP A 260 4.65 16.44 23.09
CA ASP A 260 4.12 17.61 23.77
C ASP A 260 3.40 17.15 25.06
N GLU A 261 4.17 16.75 26.06
CA GLU A 261 3.73 16.50 27.44
C GLU A 261 3.00 17.74 27.99
N ALA A 262 3.23 18.92 27.38
CA ALA A 262 2.61 20.18 27.73
C ALA A 262 1.08 20.22 27.53
N THR A 263 0.49 19.45 26.60
CA THR A 263 -0.97 19.49 26.35
C THR A 263 -1.77 18.47 27.15
N GLN A 264 -1.11 17.59 27.90
CA GLN A 264 -1.77 16.71 28.88
C GLN A 264 -1.68 17.25 30.30
N SER A 265 -1.45 18.56 30.51
CA SER A 265 -1.73 19.15 31.81
C SER A 265 -3.25 19.13 31.98
N PRO A 266 -3.79 18.20 32.79
CA PRO A 266 -5.23 18.09 32.94
C PRO A 266 -5.69 19.42 33.51
N SER A 267 -6.75 19.98 32.92
CA SER A 267 -7.52 21.07 33.48
C SER A 267 -8.20 20.60 34.79
N LEU A 268 -7.39 20.28 35.81
CA LEU A 268 -7.77 20.06 37.20
C LEU A 268 -8.15 21.38 37.89
N LEU A 269 -8.23 22.49 37.16
CA LEU A 269 -8.59 23.82 37.66
C LEU A 269 -10.02 24.25 37.32
N GLY A 270 -10.86 23.37 36.78
CA GLY A 270 -12.28 23.65 36.58
C GLY A 270 -13.15 23.14 37.74
N GLY A 271 -13.28 23.95 38.81
CA GLY A 271 -14.40 24.04 39.81
C GLY A 271 -14.86 22.75 40.51
N ARG A 272 -14.86 22.60 41.85
CA ARG A 272 -15.51 23.44 42.88
C ARG A 272 -16.91 23.94 42.51
#